data_AF-A0A529M7Z1-F1
#
_entry.id   AF-A0A529M7Z1-F1
#
_cell.length_a   1.000
_cell.length_b   1.000
_cell.length_c   1.000
_cell.angle_alpha   90.00
_cell.angle_beta   90.00
_cell.angle_gamma   90.00
#
_symmetry.space_group_name_H-M   'P 1'
#
loop_
_entity.id
_entity.type
_entity.pdbx_description
1 polymer ?
#
loop_
_entity_poly.entity_id
_entity_poly.type
_entity_poly.pdbx_seq_one_letter_code
_entity_poly.pdbx_strand_id
1 'polypeptide(L)'
;AVVGNPPYVKLQNFRKVHADMAEFIRNGRPEIEIPGYASAQTGNFDLYLPFIEKGLSILNESGRLGFIAPSLWVMNEYGEGLRELIAKGRNLDRWLDFKSFQVFEEATTYTSLQFFSKKPNDNVRVAYAPEGSIPDAPWSDINVNLSYDRVEFGDRWLLVTGVERKLVDKLQKTCLPLSDASLTTNIFQGLITSADATYHLERRGANTYLHTPR
;
A
#
# COMPACT_ATOMS: atom_id res chain seq x y z
N ALA A 1 9.33 10.22 -20.05
CA ALA A 1 8.62 9.34 -19.09
C ALA A 1 9.65 8.80 -18.10
N VAL A 2 9.22 8.42 -16.90
CA VAL A 2 10.06 7.75 -15.89
C VAL A 2 9.51 6.33 -15.72
N VAL A 3 10.37 5.32 -15.81
CA VAL A 3 9.98 3.91 -15.67
C VAL A 3 11.02 3.20 -14.82
N GLY A 4 10.60 2.28 -13.96
CA GLY A 4 11.54 1.57 -13.09
C GLY A 4 10.92 0.59 -12.10
N ASN A 5 11.80 -0.08 -11.39
CA ASN A 5 11.50 -0.94 -10.25
C ASN A 5 12.25 -0.34 -9.04
N PRO A 6 11.64 0.58 -8.26
CA PRO A 6 12.29 1.19 -7.12
C PRO A 6 12.70 0.17 -6.06
N PRO A 7 13.66 0.48 -5.18
CA PRO A 7 14.16 -0.47 -4.18
C PRO A 7 13.13 -0.78 -3.08
N TYR A 8 12.94 -2.07 -2.76
CA TYR A 8 12.00 -2.55 -1.73
C TYR A 8 12.70 -2.74 -0.39
N VAL A 9 13.12 -1.62 0.22
CA VAL A 9 13.90 -1.64 1.48
C VAL A 9 13.11 -0.97 2.60
N LYS A 10 12.90 -1.69 3.71
CA LYS A 10 12.30 -1.13 4.93
C LYS A 10 13.22 -0.08 5.56
N LEU A 11 12.67 1.04 6.04
CA LEU A 11 13.43 2.11 6.70
C LEU A 11 14.38 1.59 7.80
N GLN A 12 13.95 0.62 8.60
CA GLN A 12 14.77 0.05 9.68
C GLN A 12 16.07 -0.59 9.18
N ASN A 13 16.02 -1.25 8.02
CA ASN A 13 17.22 -1.85 7.41
C ASN A 13 18.06 -0.78 6.71
N PHE A 14 17.40 0.15 6.01
CA PHE A 14 18.08 1.25 5.33
C PHE A 14 18.87 2.13 6.33
N ARG A 15 18.26 2.49 7.46
CA ARG A 15 18.87 3.33 8.50
C ARG A 15 20.11 2.70 9.14
N LYS A 16 20.23 1.36 9.18
CA LYS A 16 21.43 0.68 9.71
C LYS A 16 22.66 0.91 8.84
N VAL A 17 22.48 1.14 7.54
CA VAL A 17 23.56 1.29 6.56
C VAL A 17 23.73 2.75 6.13
N HIS A 18 22.64 3.50 6.03
CA HIS A 18 22.59 4.87 5.50
C HIS A 18 21.73 5.78 6.40
N ALA A 19 22.15 5.97 7.64
CA ALA A 19 21.42 6.75 8.63
C ALA A 19 21.24 8.22 8.21
N ASP A 20 22.28 8.84 7.69
CA ASP A 20 22.30 10.22 7.17
C ASP A 20 21.29 10.42 6.02
N MET A 21 21.24 9.48 5.08
CA MET A 21 20.27 9.52 3.97
C MET A 21 18.85 9.30 4.47
N ALA A 22 18.64 8.41 5.45
CA ALA A 22 17.34 8.19 6.06
C ALA A 22 16.81 9.46 6.76
N GLU A 23 17.69 10.21 7.43
CA GLU A 23 17.36 11.51 8.03
C GLU A 23 17.07 12.56 6.96
N PHE A 24 17.88 12.63 5.89
CA PHE A 24 17.63 13.52 4.77
C PHE A 24 16.26 13.28 4.10
N ILE A 25 15.89 12.03 3.85
CA ILE A 25 14.60 11.71 3.22
C ILE A 25 13.43 12.21 4.08
N ARG A 26 13.54 12.10 5.40
CA ARG A 26 12.48 12.53 6.31
C ARG A 26 12.48 14.04 6.54
N ASN A 27 13.64 14.63 6.79
CA ASN A 27 13.76 16.00 7.29
C ASN A 27 14.10 17.01 6.18
N GLY A 28 14.58 16.55 5.03
CA GLY A 28 15.13 17.39 3.98
C GLY A 28 16.47 18.03 4.38
N ARG A 29 16.75 19.19 3.78
CA ARG A 29 17.82 20.12 4.15
C ARG A 29 17.23 21.52 4.29
N PRO A 30 16.66 21.87 5.45
CA PRO A 30 16.02 23.15 5.68
C PRO A 30 16.95 24.34 5.42
N GLU A 31 18.26 24.17 5.66
CA GLU A 31 19.30 25.17 5.44
C GLU A 31 19.44 25.64 3.98
N ILE A 32 18.98 24.82 3.03
CA ILE A 32 18.95 25.12 1.59
C ILE A 32 17.56 24.88 1.00
N GLU A 33 16.51 25.00 1.83
CA GLU A 33 15.10 24.94 1.43
C GLU A 33 14.68 23.66 0.69
N ILE A 34 15.36 22.54 0.95
CA ILE A 34 14.93 21.23 0.45
C ILE A 34 14.01 20.61 1.49
N PRO A 35 12.70 20.43 1.22
CA PRO A 35 11.80 19.80 2.16
C PRO A 35 12.07 18.29 2.26
N GLY A 36 11.65 17.69 3.37
CA GLY A 36 11.51 16.24 3.47
C GLY A 36 10.41 15.71 2.55
N TYR A 37 10.44 14.42 2.27
CA TYR A 37 9.43 13.75 1.44
C TYR A 37 8.14 13.56 2.24
N ALA A 38 6.98 13.93 1.66
CA ALA A 38 5.68 13.75 2.31
C ALA A 38 5.40 12.27 2.61
N SER A 39 5.82 11.39 1.70
CA SER A 39 5.71 9.94 1.80
C SER A 39 6.62 9.29 2.86
N ALA A 40 7.40 10.09 3.61
CA ALA A 40 8.34 9.64 4.63
C ALA A 40 7.99 10.10 6.06
N GLN A 41 6.81 10.69 6.27
CA GLN A 41 6.47 11.36 7.54
C GLN A 41 5.79 10.47 8.61
N THR A 42 5.33 9.27 8.25
CA THR A 42 4.57 8.34 9.12
C THR A 42 5.44 7.51 10.08
N GLY A 43 6.69 7.91 10.32
CA GLY A 43 7.63 7.26 11.27
C GLY A 43 8.24 5.92 10.79
N ASN A 44 7.46 5.08 10.12
CA ASN A 44 7.93 3.91 9.36
C ASN A 44 7.46 4.07 7.91
N PHE A 45 8.33 3.77 6.94
CA PHE A 45 8.00 3.71 5.51
C PHE A 45 8.97 2.77 4.79
N ASP A 46 8.61 2.38 3.57
CA ASP A 46 9.48 1.62 2.67
C ASP A 46 10.06 2.54 1.60
N LEU A 47 11.32 2.30 1.22
CA LEU A 47 12.09 3.24 0.40
C LEU A 47 11.47 3.51 -0.99
N TYR A 48 10.63 2.61 -1.52
CA TYR A 48 9.97 2.86 -2.81
C TYR A 48 8.96 4.02 -2.78
N LEU A 49 8.44 4.41 -1.61
CA LEU A 49 7.50 5.52 -1.44
C LEU A 49 8.13 6.87 -1.87
N PRO A 50 9.26 7.30 -1.28
CA PRO A 50 9.92 8.54 -1.70
C PRO A 50 10.45 8.47 -3.15
N PHE A 51 10.68 7.28 -3.70
CA PHE A 51 10.97 7.15 -5.14
C PHE A 51 9.75 7.47 -6.02
N ILE A 52 8.54 7.05 -5.63
CA ILE A 52 7.30 7.44 -6.35
C ILE A 52 7.12 8.96 -6.29
N GLU A 53 7.23 9.54 -5.09
CA GLU A 53 7.12 10.99 -4.89
C GLU A 53 8.18 11.76 -5.71
N LYS A 54 9.45 11.34 -5.63
CA LYS A 54 10.53 11.93 -6.43
C LYS A 54 10.26 11.81 -7.92
N GLY A 55 9.85 10.62 -8.36
CA GLY A 55 9.47 10.33 -9.74
C GLY A 55 8.40 11.28 -10.25
N LEU A 56 7.37 11.56 -9.46
CA LEU A 56 6.31 12.53 -9.77
C LEU A 56 6.80 13.98 -9.81
N SER A 57 7.70 14.36 -8.90
CA SER A 57 8.23 15.73 -8.82
C SER A 57 9.02 16.14 -10.06
N ILE A 58 9.75 15.21 -10.68
CA ILE A 58 10.63 15.47 -11.82
C ILE A 58 9.93 15.37 -13.18
N LEU A 59 8.64 15.00 -13.21
CA LEU A 59 7.88 14.97 -14.45
C LEU A 59 7.62 16.38 -14.97
N ASN A 60 7.76 16.57 -16.29
CA ASN A 60 7.17 17.71 -16.97
C ASN A 60 5.64 17.59 -17.03
N GLU A 61 4.95 18.64 -17.49
CA GLU A 61 3.49 18.74 -17.46
C GLU A 61 2.75 17.62 -18.22
N SER A 62 3.36 17.03 -19.24
CA SER A 62 2.78 15.89 -19.98
C SER A 62 3.47 14.56 -19.65
N GLY A 63 4.28 14.57 -18.59
CA GLY A 63 5.08 13.44 -18.15
C GLY A 63 4.24 12.33 -17.53
N ARG A 64 4.75 11.11 -17.67
CA ARG A 64 4.18 9.89 -17.10
C ARG A 64 5.25 9.14 -16.33
N LEU A 65 4.82 8.48 -15.26
CA LEU A 65 5.61 7.61 -14.40
C LEU A 65 4.97 6.22 -14.43
N GLY A 66 5.78 5.16 -14.54
CA GLY A 66 5.32 3.78 -14.45
C GLY A 66 6.28 2.95 -13.62
N PHE A 67 5.83 2.49 -12.46
CA PHE A 67 6.64 1.65 -11.58
C PHE A 67 5.99 0.29 -11.33
N ILE A 68 6.83 -0.72 -11.18
CA ILE A 68 6.45 -1.95 -10.47
C ILE A 68 6.87 -1.76 -9.02
N ALA A 69 5.92 -1.84 -8.08
CA ALA A 69 6.19 -1.59 -6.67
C ALA A 69 5.19 -2.32 -5.77
N PRO A 70 5.47 -2.50 -4.47
CA PRO A 70 4.53 -3.11 -3.56
C PRO A 70 3.23 -2.31 -3.51
N SER A 71 2.10 -3.02 -3.43
CA SER A 71 0.76 -2.42 -3.54
C SER A 71 0.20 -1.90 -2.21
N LEU A 72 0.76 -2.36 -1.09
CA LEU A 72 0.13 -2.17 0.22
C LEU A 72 0.11 -0.72 0.74
N TRP A 73 0.86 0.20 0.13
CA TRP A 73 0.83 1.62 0.51
C TRP A 73 -0.57 2.27 0.34
N VAL A 74 -1.45 1.69 -0.47
CA VAL A 74 -2.84 2.17 -0.61
C VAL A 74 -3.71 1.84 0.61
N MET A 75 -3.30 0.87 1.43
CA MET A 75 -4.05 0.38 2.60
C MET A 75 -3.36 0.64 3.94
N ASN A 76 -2.03 0.66 3.97
CA ASN A 76 -1.26 0.74 5.21
C ASN A 76 -1.07 2.18 5.67
N GLU A 77 -1.03 2.40 6.99
CA GLU A 77 -0.80 3.72 7.61
C GLU A 77 0.46 4.41 7.06
N TYR A 78 1.55 3.66 6.84
CA TYR A 78 2.79 4.23 6.32
C TYR A 78 2.66 4.91 4.94
N GLY A 79 1.59 4.61 4.19
CA GLY A 79 1.34 5.18 2.87
C GLY A 79 0.54 6.48 2.87
N GLU A 80 0.11 6.98 4.05
CA GLU A 80 -0.78 8.13 4.19
C GLU A 80 -0.25 9.37 3.44
N GLY A 81 0.98 9.82 3.74
CA GLY A 81 1.54 11.00 3.09
C GLY A 81 1.70 10.86 1.57
N LEU A 82 1.90 9.64 1.06
CA LEU A 82 1.91 9.40 -0.39
C LEU A 82 0.49 9.44 -0.98
N ARG A 83 -0.50 8.87 -0.29
CA ARG A 83 -1.92 8.93 -0.69
C ARG A 83 -2.39 10.38 -0.79
N GLU A 84 -2.12 11.20 0.22
CA GLU A 84 -2.49 12.62 0.23
C GLU A 84 -1.86 13.40 -0.93
N LEU A 85 -0.56 13.19 -1.17
CA LEU A 85 0.16 13.84 -2.26
C LEU A 85 -0.43 13.48 -3.63
N ILE A 86 -0.70 12.19 -3.87
CA ILE A 86 -1.26 11.71 -5.14
C ILE A 86 -2.73 12.12 -5.28
N ALA A 87 -3.52 12.13 -4.20
CA ALA A 87 -4.91 12.60 -4.19
C ALA A 87 -4.98 14.08 -4.61
N LYS A 88 -4.15 14.92 -3.99
CA LYS A 88 -4.09 16.36 -4.27
C LYS A 88 -3.80 16.66 -5.74
N GLY A 89 -2.91 15.90 -6.37
CA GLY A 89 -2.59 16.06 -7.78
C GLY A 89 -3.41 15.19 -8.75
N ARG A 90 -4.30 14.33 -8.22
CA ARG A 90 -5.02 13.27 -8.95
C ARG A 90 -4.12 12.50 -9.91
N ASN A 91 -2.93 12.12 -9.44
CA ASN A 91 -1.84 11.68 -10.32
C ASN A 91 -1.90 10.21 -10.74
N LEU A 92 -2.59 9.31 -10.02
CA LEU A 92 -2.70 7.90 -10.39
C LEU A 92 -3.62 7.77 -11.61
N ASP A 93 -3.11 7.25 -12.72
CA ASP A 93 -3.85 7.03 -13.98
C ASP A 93 -4.33 5.57 -14.07
N ARG A 94 -3.43 4.61 -13.79
CA ARG A 94 -3.72 3.18 -13.92
C ARG A 94 -3.05 2.34 -12.86
N TRP A 95 -3.69 1.23 -12.53
CA TRP A 95 -3.28 0.31 -11.48
C TRP A 95 -3.57 -1.13 -11.89
N LEU A 96 -2.52 -1.95 -12.03
CA LEU A 96 -2.65 -3.39 -12.27
C LEU A 96 -2.14 -4.14 -11.03
N ASP A 97 -3.02 -4.84 -10.34
CA ASP A 97 -2.69 -5.54 -9.10
C ASP A 97 -2.54 -7.03 -9.33
N PHE A 98 -1.37 -7.58 -8.99
CA PHE A 98 -1.09 -9.01 -9.05
C PHE A 98 -1.68 -9.79 -7.86
N LYS A 99 -2.33 -9.10 -6.92
CA LYS A 99 -2.87 -9.69 -5.70
C LYS A 99 -1.78 -10.48 -4.98
N SER A 100 -2.07 -11.72 -4.60
CA SER A 100 -1.15 -12.60 -3.90
C SER A 100 -0.15 -13.31 -4.83
N PHE A 101 -0.18 -13.07 -6.14
CA PHE A 101 0.78 -13.66 -7.07
C PHE A 101 2.18 -13.11 -6.79
N GLN A 102 3.14 -14.03 -6.65
CA GLN A 102 4.54 -13.68 -6.39
C GLN A 102 5.24 -13.45 -7.74
N VAL A 103 5.34 -12.17 -8.12
CA VAL A 103 5.98 -11.76 -9.38
C VAL A 103 7.49 -12.02 -9.38
N PHE A 104 8.11 -11.95 -8.19
CA PHE A 104 9.54 -12.16 -8.01
C PHE A 104 9.77 -13.36 -7.09
N GLU A 105 10.65 -14.28 -7.51
CA GLU A 105 10.93 -15.50 -6.73
C GLU A 105 11.62 -15.21 -5.39
N GLU A 106 12.44 -14.18 -5.35
CA GLU A 106 13.30 -13.85 -4.20
C GLU A 106 12.61 -12.99 -3.13
N ALA A 107 11.39 -12.49 -3.40
CA ALA A 107 10.72 -11.52 -2.54
C ALA A 107 9.24 -11.84 -2.35
N THR A 108 8.84 -12.14 -1.11
CA THR A 108 7.42 -12.29 -0.77
C THR A 108 6.76 -10.94 -0.62
N THR A 109 6.09 -10.45 -1.67
CA THR A 109 5.45 -9.12 -1.66
C THR A 109 4.22 -9.05 -2.58
N TYR A 110 3.22 -8.28 -2.15
CA TYR A 110 2.08 -7.92 -2.98
C TYR A 110 2.52 -6.84 -3.96
N THR A 111 2.49 -7.12 -5.25
CA THR A 111 3.04 -6.23 -6.28
C THR A 111 1.93 -5.66 -7.16
N SER A 112 2.11 -4.42 -7.60
CA SER A 112 1.30 -3.82 -8.66
C SER A 112 2.14 -3.07 -9.68
N LEU A 113 1.62 -2.95 -10.90
CA LEU A 113 2.07 -1.95 -11.87
C LEU A 113 1.28 -0.67 -11.62
N GLN A 114 2.01 0.39 -11.32
CA GLN A 114 1.49 1.67 -10.84
C GLN A 114 1.85 2.75 -11.85
N PHE A 115 0.84 3.34 -12.49
CA PHE A 115 1.02 4.32 -13.54
C PHE A 115 0.45 5.66 -13.12
N PHE A 116 1.27 6.70 -13.24
CA PHE A 116 0.92 8.05 -12.86
C PHE A 116 1.13 9.03 -14.01
N SER A 117 0.38 10.13 -13.98
CA SER A 117 0.57 11.28 -14.86
C SER A 117 0.73 12.56 -14.05
N LYS A 118 1.51 13.50 -14.59
CA LYS A 118 1.63 14.84 -14.00
C LYS A 118 0.31 15.61 -14.10
N LYS A 119 -0.43 15.42 -15.20
CA LYS A 119 -1.78 15.95 -15.35
C LYS A 119 -2.75 15.23 -14.42
N PRO A 120 -3.71 15.94 -13.82
CA PRO A 120 -4.80 15.34 -13.06
C PRO A 120 -5.62 14.38 -13.91
N ASN A 121 -6.10 13.29 -13.30
CA ASN A 121 -7.03 12.35 -13.91
C ASN A 121 -8.41 12.44 -13.24
N ASP A 122 -9.47 12.24 -14.01
CA ASP A 122 -10.82 12.12 -13.46
C ASP A 122 -11.13 10.71 -12.94
N ASN A 123 -10.44 9.72 -13.47
CA ASN A 123 -10.64 8.32 -13.13
C ASN A 123 -9.29 7.60 -13.03
N VAL A 124 -9.23 6.61 -12.14
CA VAL A 124 -8.18 5.59 -12.09
C VAL A 124 -8.69 4.35 -12.83
N ARG A 125 -7.90 3.79 -13.74
CA ARG A 125 -8.21 2.48 -14.35
C ARG A 125 -7.60 1.36 -13.51
N VAL A 126 -8.41 0.44 -13.02
CA VAL A 126 -8.02 -0.62 -12.09
C VAL A 126 -8.25 -1.99 -12.72
N ALA A 127 -7.19 -2.78 -12.84
CA ALA A 127 -7.22 -4.13 -13.38
C ALA A 127 -6.46 -5.09 -12.47
N TYR A 128 -6.67 -6.38 -12.70
CA TYR A 128 -6.15 -7.46 -11.87
C TYR A 128 -5.47 -8.52 -12.74
N ALA A 129 -4.40 -9.10 -12.21
CA ALA A 129 -3.74 -10.28 -12.78
C ALA A 129 -3.37 -11.26 -11.64
N PRO A 130 -4.37 -11.85 -10.97
CA PRO A 130 -4.14 -12.67 -9.77
C PRO A 130 -3.39 -13.98 -10.05
N GLU A 131 -3.33 -14.42 -11.30
CA GLU A 131 -2.54 -15.58 -11.77
C GLU A 131 -1.23 -15.17 -12.45
N GLY A 132 -0.85 -13.88 -12.39
CA GLY A 132 0.35 -13.34 -13.02
C GLY A 132 0.23 -13.04 -14.51
N SER A 133 -0.79 -13.56 -15.19
CA SER A 133 -1.05 -13.27 -16.60
C SER A 133 -1.75 -11.92 -16.76
N ILE A 134 -1.09 -10.97 -17.40
CA ILE A 134 -1.67 -9.67 -17.74
C ILE A 134 -2.61 -9.85 -18.95
N PRO A 135 -3.88 -9.39 -18.88
CA PRO A 135 -4.79 -9.41 -20.03
C PRO A 135 -4.25 -8.55 -21.19
N ASP A 136 -4.54 -8.92 -22.45
CA ASP A 136 -4.07 -8.18 -23.63
C ASP A 136 -4.53 -6.71 -23.67
N ALA A 137 -5.74 -6.45 -23.16
CA ALA A 137 -6.33 -5.11 -23.09
C ALA A 137 -6.91 -4.84 -21.69
N PRO A 138 -6.08 -4.69 -20.65
CA PRO A 138 -6.55 -4.64 -19.26
C PRO A 138 -7.34 -3.36 -18.94
N TRP A 139 -7.30 -2.38 -19.84
CA TRP A 139 -7.89 -1.05 -19.67
C TRP A 139 -9.07 -0.76 -20.61
N SER A 140 -9.47 -1.71 -21.47
CA SER A 140 -10.48 -1.45 -22.50
C SER A 140 -11.91 -1.53 -21.98
N ASP A 141 -12.17 -2.26 -20.89
CA ASP A 141 -13.49 -2.35 -20.30
C ASP A 141 -13.81 -1.09 -19.49
N ILE A 142 -14.96 -0.45 -19.75
CA ILE A 142 -15.42 0.72 -19.00
C ILE A 142 -15.56 0.44 -17.50
N ASN A 143 -15.87 -0.81 -17.11
CA ASN A 143 -16.04 -1.22 -15.72
C ASN A 143 -14.74 -1.19 -14.90
N VAL A 144 -13.58 -0.99 -15.53
CA VAL A 144 -12.30 -0.79 -14.83
C VAL A 144 -12.09 0.64 -14.38
N ASN A 145 -12.96 1.59 -14.74
CA ASN A 145 -12.82 2.98 -14.31
C ASN A 145 -13.38 3.18 -12.90
N LEU A 146 -12.55 3.78 -12.04
CA LEU A 146 -12.91 4.27 -10.73
C LEU A 146 -12.82 5.80 -10.74
N SER A 147 -13.93 6.50 -10.52
CA SER A 147 -13.89 7.95 -10.32
C SER A 147 -12.94 8.28 -9.16
N TYR A 148 -12.13 9.32 -9.35
CA TYR A 148 -11.18 9.77 -8.33
C TYR A 148 -11.87 10.12 -7.01
N ASP A 149 -13.10 10.64 -7.08
CA ASP A 149 -13.91 11.03 -5.92
C ASP A 149 -14.38 9.81 -5.08
N ARG A 150 -14.04 8.61 -5.55
CA ARG A 150 -14.40 7.33 -4.96
C ARG A 150 -13.18 6.48 -4.61
N VAL A 151 -11.97 6.99 -4.84
CA VAL A 151 -10.73 6.30 -4.48
C VAL A 151 -10.58 6.23 -2.97
N GLU A 152 -10.81 7.36 -2.28
CA GLU A 152 -10.76 7.43 -0.82
C GLU A 152 -11.87 6.60 -0.16
N PHE A 153 -11.49 5.91 0.90
CA PHE A 153 -12.34 5.04 1.70
C PHE A 153 -11.89 5.15 3.16
N GLY A 154 -12.40 6.18 3.84
CA GLY A 154 -11.87 6.59 5.15
C GLY A 154 -10.45 7.13 4.99
N ASP A 155 -9.51 6.57 5.76
CA ASP A 155 -8.08 6.88 5.76
C ASP A 155 -7.26 6.11 4.71
N ARG A 156 -7.93 5.25 3.92
CA ARG A 156 -7.32 4.33 2.94
C ARG A 156 -7.85 4.56 1.54
N TRP A 157 -7.26 3.86 0.57
CA TRP A 157 -7.74 3.82 -0.80
C TRP A 157 -8.33 2.47 -1.15
N LEU A 158 -9.58 2.46 -1.61
CA LEU A 158 -10.25 1.26 -2.10
C LEU A 158 -10.28 1.25 -3.63
N LEU A 159 -9.23 0.68 -4.22
CA LEU A 159 -9.10 0.48 -5.66
C LEU A 159 -9.91 -0.74 -6.11
N VAL A 160 -11.24 -0.63 -6.07
CA VAL A 160 -12.19 -1.66 -6.48
C VAL A 160 -13.24 -1.05 -7.40
N THR A 161 -13.62 -1.77 -8.46
CA THR A 161 -14.54 -1.30 -9.50
C THR A 161 -15.68 -2.30 -9.77
N GLY A 162 -16.52 -2.01 -10.77
CA GLY A 162 -17.55 -2.94 -11.25
C GLY A 162 -18.55 -3.42 -10.19
N VAL A 163 -18.86 -4.72 -10.22
CA VAL A 163 -19.85 -5.35 -9.35
C VAL A 163 -19.41 -5.37 -7.89
N GLU A 164 -18.12 -5.63 -7.63
CA GLU A 164 -17.56 -5.63 -6.28
C GLU A 164 -17.71 -4.26 -5.63
N ARG A 165 -17.46 -3.17 -6.37
CA ARG A 165 -17.65 -1.83 -5.84
C ARG A 165 -19.11 -1.55 -5.48
N LYS A 166 -20.05 -1.94 -6.35
CA LYS A 166 -21.49 -1.82 -6.08
C LYS A 166 -21.90 -2.58 -4.82
N LEU A 167 -21.31 -3.75 -4.58
CA LEU A 167 -21.53 -4.52 -3.35
C LEU A 167 -21.01 -3.77 -2.13
N VAL A 168 -19.77 -3.24 -2.17
CA VAL A 168 -19.21 -2.45 -1.07
C VAL A 168 -20.07 -1.21 -0.78
N ASP A 169 -20.48 -0.47 -1.80
CA ASP A 169 -21.32 0.71 -1.61
C ASP A 169 -22.69 0.36 -0.99
N LYS A 170 -23.25 -0.79 -1.37
CA LYS A 170 -24.50 -1.29 -0.77
C LYS A 170 -24.28 -1.58 0.71
N LEU A 171 -23.24 -2.32 1.06
CA LEU A 171 -22.92 -2.66 2.45
C LEU A 171 -22.72 -1.39 3.29
N GLN A 172 -21.99 -0.38 2.80
CA GLN A 172 -21.82 0.88 3.53
C GLN A 172 -23.13 1.64 3.77
N LYS A 173 -24.09 1.54 2.85
CA LYS A 173 -25.38 2.23 2.95
C LYS A 173 -26.39 1.50 3.83
N THR A 174 -26.35 0.17 3.83
CA THR A 174 -27.41 -0.66 4.44
C THR A 174 -26.98 -1.38 5.72
N CYS A 175 -25.69 -1.39 6.04
CA CYS A 175 -25.15 -2.12 7.19
C CYS A 175 -24.40 -1.19 8.12
N LEU A 176 -24.43 -1.52 9.42
CA LEU A 176 -23.58 -0.87 10.41
C LEU A 176 -22.16 -1.46 10.34
N PRO A 177 -21.10 -0.64 10.37
CA PRO A 177 -19.74 -1.15 10.43
C PRO A 177 -19.51 -1.86 11.77
N LEU A 178 -18.60 -2.85 11.80
CA LEU A 178 -18.25 -3.53 13.06
C LEU A 178 -17.66 -2.58 14.11
N SER A 179 -17.14 -1.42 13.71
CA SER A 179 -16.66 -0.38 14.61
C SER A 179 -17.79 0.46 15.23
N ASP A 180 -19.04 0.23 14.84
CA ASP A 180 -20.19 0.94 15.40
C ASP A 180 -20.35 0.59 16.90
N ALA A 181 -20.40 1.61 17.73
CA ALA A 181 -20.47 1.48 19.19
C ALA A 181 -21.75 0.77 19.68
N SER A 182 -22.81 0.71 18.86
CA SER A 182 -24.03 -0.04 19.17
C SER A 182 -23.87 -1.55 18.97
N LEU A 183 -22.91 -1.99 18.14
CA LEU A 183 -22.62 -3.39 17.86
C LEU A 183 -21.52 -3.95 18.75
N THR A 184 -20.46 -3.17 18.98
CA THR A 184 -19.36 -3.57 19.84
C THR A 184 -18.89 -2.40 20.71
N THR A 185 -18.63 -2.68 21.98
CA THR A 185 -18.07 -1.69 22.90
C THR A 185 -16.56 -1.55 22.72
N ASN A 186 -15.89 -2.61 22.28
CA ASN A 186 -14.44 -2.64 22.00
C ASN A 186 -14.10 -3.84 21.11
N ILE A 187 -13.21 -3.62 20.14
CA ILE A 187 -12.47 -4.70 19.47
C ILE A 187 -11.06 -4.68 20.05
N PHE A 188 -10.66 -5.77 20.69
CA PHE A 188 -9.34 -5.86 21.33
C PHE A 188 -8.59 -7.09 20.86
N GLN A 189 -7.27 -6.98 20.83
CA GLN A 189 -6.40 -8.13 20.66
C GLN A 189 -6.29 -8.86 22.00
N GLY A 190 -6.37 -10.20 21.97
CA GLY A 190 -6.09 -11.02 23.14
C GLY A 190 -4.65 -10.88 23.64
N LEU A 191 -4.31 -11.60 24.72
CA LEU A 191 -2.95 -11.60 25.26
C LEU A 191 -1.92 -12.05 24.21
N ILE A 192 -0.94 -11.19 23.93
CA ILE A 192 0.23 -11.51 23.09
C ILE A 192 1.38 -11.80 24.04
N THR A 193 1.57 -13.06 24.40
CA THR A 193 2.60 -13.44 25.39
C THR A 193 4.01 -13.40 24.79
N SER A 194 4.13 -13.64 23.49
CA SER A 194 5.42 -13.82 22.77
C SER A 194 6.36 -14.83 23.44
N ALA A 195 5.83 -15.65 24.34
CA ALA A 195 6.54 -16.64 25.15
C ALA A 195 6.18 -18.03 24.63
N ASP A 196 6.33 -18.21 23.32
CA ASP A 196 6.04 -19.46 22.60
C ASP A 196 6.74 -20.65 23.28
N ALA A 197 7.98 -20.45 23.74
CA ALA A 197 8.72 -21.47 24.48
C ALA A 197 7.97 -22.00 25.71
N THR A 198 7.21 -21.14 26.40
CA THR A 198 6.46 -21.47 27.62
C THR A 198 5.04 -21.98 27.31
N TYR A 199 4.38 -21.39 26.32
CA TYR A 199 2.95 -21.59 26.08
C TYR A 199 2.62 -22.51 24.89
N HIS A 200 3.59 -22.89 24.06
CA HIS A 200 3.41 -23.90 23.02
C HIS A 200 3.69 -25.29 23.60
N LEU A 201 2.68 -26.15 23.56
CA LEU A 201 2.76 -27.51 24.08
C LEU A 201 2.55 -28.51 22.94
N GLU A 202 3.39 -29.55 22.89
CA GLU A 202 3.21 -30.64 21.93
C GLU A 202 2.31 -31.73 22.52
N ARG A 203 1.15 -31.99 21.90
CA ARG A 203 0.24 -33.05 22.37
C ARG A 203 0.86 -34.42 22.10
N ARG A 204 1.11 -35.19 23.18
CA ARG A 204 1.66 -36.56 23.12
C ARG A 204 0.62 -37.65 23.32
N GLY A 205 -0.58 -37.31 23.80
CA GLY A 205 -1.66 -38.27 24.04
C GLY A 205 -2.94 -37.63 24.56
N ALA A 206 -3.86 -38.45 25.05
CA ALA A 206 -5.05 -37.96 25.75
C ALA A 206 -4.61 -37.17 27.00
N ASN A 207 -4.95 -35.88 27.04
CA ASN A 207 -4.58 -34.95 28.12
C ASN A 207 -3.08 -34.90 28.48
N THR A 208 -2.21 -35.33 27.57
CA THR A 208 -0.75 -35.37 27.80
C THR A 208 -0.07 -34.44 26.83
N TYR A 209 0.68 -33.49 27.37
CA TYR A 209 1.35 -32.44 26.61
C TYR A 209 2.79 -32.32 27.07
N LEU A 210 3.71 -32.21 26.11
CA LEU A 210 5.13 -32.00 26.36
C LEU A 210 5.46 -30.53 26.14
N HIS A 211 5.99 -29.89 27.17
CA HIS A 211 6.67 -28.61 27.08
C HIS A 211 8.18 -28.89 26.95
N THR A 212 8.80 -28.38 25.89
CA THR A 212 10.26 -28.40 25.75
C THR A 212 10.74 -26.95 25.83
N PRO A 213 11.19 -26.47 27.00
CA PRO A 213 11.85 -25.18 27.05
C PRO A 213 13.13 -25.30 26.21
N ARG A 214 13.32 -24.41 25.25
CA ARG A 214 14.63 -24.21 24.61
C ARG A 214 15.55 -23.47 25.56
#